data_AF-A0A6N6MBR0-F1
#
_entry.id   AF-A0A6N6MBR0-F1
#
_cell.length_a   1.000
_cell.length_b   1.000
_cell.length_c   1.000
_cell.angle_alpha   90.00
_cell.angle_beta   90.00
_cell.angle_gamma   90.00
#
_symmetry.space_group_name_H-M   'P 1'
#
loop_
_entity.id
_entity.type
_entity.pdbx_description
1 polymer ?
#
loop_
_entity_poly.entity_id
_entity_poly.type
_entity_poly.pdbx_seq_one_letter_code
_entity_poly.pdbx_strand_id
1 'polypeptide(L)'
;MKTKLLLAALFTASFGFAQTNLVQNGDLDTHTFDVNDNADTFDMTPPSNVDDNADSPYKAVWDNGDLDAWLEGFYGDNSEQPGSTSDGTFDASGNKTRGVKLGEASRRLYQKVPVTQGLQYTFSVDSRSEAENVTTEFFMLNEEILDEDELAHDGAMVDGYLHITNDYNSSKGDETTNTFTNNSITFTASDDFVVIYGRALQAVDSSNEVFYDNFVLVEANTASIEEATASDFSIYPNPANDILNIKSKNLEISSVSIYSLLGQSVYQNNQFSGSIIDLSGINKGVYFVKIEASGRTFSKKLVVQ
;
A
#
# COMPACT_ATOMS: atom_id res chain seq x y z
N MET A 1 52.01 -26.94 5.80
CA MET A 1 50.97 -25.90 5.77
C MET A 1 49.64 -26.56 5.43
N LYS A 2 48.72 -26.69 6.40
CA LYS A 2 47.34 -27.16 6.19
C LYS A 2 46.43 -25.96 6.43
N THR A 3 45.83 -25.42 5.37
CA THR A 3 44.87 -24.32 5.46
C THR A 3 43.49 -24.90 5.73
N LYS A 4 42.92 -24.61 6.89
CA LYS A 4 41.53 -24.94 7.23
C LYS A 4 40.60 -23.96 6.50
N LEU A 5 39.71 -24.47 5.65
CA LEU A 5 38.58 -23.72 5.11
C LEU A 5 37.50 -23.66 6.21
N LEU A 6 37.19 -22.45 6.69
CA LEU A 6 36.08 -22.20 7.59
C LEU A 6 34.86 -21.86 6.73
N LEU A 7 33.88 -22.75 6.69
CA LEU A 7 32.61 -22.54 5.99
C LEU A 7 31.69 -21.73 6.91
N ALA A 8 31.54 -20.44 6.65
CA ALA A 8 30.57 -19.59 7.33
C ALA A 8 29.18 -19.86 6.75
N ALA A 9 28.29 -20.46 7.55
CA ALA A 9 26.88 -20.57 7.22
C ALA A 9 26.23 -19.18 7.37
N LEU A 10 25.77 -18.59 6.26
CA LEU A 10 24.88 -17.43 6.30
C LEU A 10 23.52 -17.91 6.83
N PHE A 11 23.23 -17.59 8.08
CA PHE A 11 21.87 -17.55 8.60
C PHE A 11 21.22 -16.29 8.02
N THR A 12 20.35 -16.44 7.02
CA THR A 12 19.43 -15.37 6.64
C THR A 12 18.32 -15.31 7.69
N ALA A 13 18.49 -14.44 8.68
CA ALA A 13 17.38 -14.00 9.51
C ALA A 13 16.53 -13.04 8.67
N SER A 14 15.27 -13.40 8.37
CA SER A 14 14.32 -12.43 7.83
C SER A 14 13.94 -11.49 8.96
N PHE A 15 14.61 -10.35 9.05
CA PHE A 15 14.07 -9.21 9.78
C PHE A 15 12.91 -8.68 8.96
N GLY A 16 11.68 -8.85 9.45
CA GLY A 16 10.55 -8.08 8.95
C GLY A 16 10.80 -6.62 9.31
N PHE A 17 11.27 -5.83 8.35
CA PHE A 17 11.29 -4.38 8.50
C PHE A 17 9.83 -3.92 8.54
N ALA A 18 9.46 -3.19 9.60
CA ALA A 18 8.23 -2.42 9.56
C ALA A 18 8.29 -1.50 8.34
N GLN A 19 7.19 -1.43 7.62
CA GLN A 19 7.16 -0.66 6.40
C GLN A 19 7.30 0.83 6.70
N THR A 20 8.23 1.50 6.04
CA THR A 20 8.46 2.93 6.22
C THR A 20 7.34 3.72 5.55
N ASN A 21 6.66 4.58 6.32
CA ASN A 21 5.74 5.57 5.76
C ASN A 21 6.53 6.56 4.90
N LEU A 22 6.13 6.72 3.64
CA LEU A 22 6.77 7.62 2.69
C LEU A 22 6.26 9.06 2.79
N VAL A 23 5.10 9.28 3.44
CA VAL A 23 4.60 10.63 3.73
C VAL A 23 5.52 11.29 4.76
N GLN A 24 6.00 12.50 4.45
CA GLN A 24 6.75 13.31 5.39
C GLN A 24 5.78 13.95 6.40
N ASN A 25 6.13 13.86 7.69
CA ASN A 25 5.31 14.36 8.81
C ASN A 25 3.81 13.96 8.70
N GLY A 26 3.53 12.72 8.31
CA GLY A 26 2.16 12.25 8.12
C GLY A 26 1.34 12.13 9.40
N ASP A 27 2.00 12.07 10.56
CA ASP A 27 1.38 12.16 11.89
C ASP A 27 1.08 13.59 12.34
N LEU A 28 1.63 14.59 11.63
CA LEU A 28 1.45 16.01 11.89
C LEU A 28 1.87 16.46 13.30
N ASP A 29 2.71 15.67 13.97
CA ASP A 29 3.15 15.91 15.36
C ASP A 29 4.67 16.09 15.46
N THR A 30 5.40 16.12 14.33
CA THR A 30 6.87 16.22 14.32
C THR A 30 7.38 17.59 14.80
N HIS A 31 6.74 18.68 14.39
CA HIS A 31 7.18 20.04 14.71
C HIS A 31 6.51 20.53 16.00
N THR A 32 7.31 20.60 17.06
CA THR A 32 6.80 20.86 18.42
C THR A 32 7.00 22.30 18.91
N PHE A 33 7.84 23.08 18.24
CA PHE A 33 8.12 24.47 18.61
C PHE A 33 7.10 25.44 18.02
N ASP A 34 7.00 25.51 16.69
CA ASP A 34 5.87 26.09 16.00
C ASP A 34 5.02 24.96 15.44
N VAL A 35 3.82 24.81 16.00
CA VAL A 35 2.92 23.74 15.62
C VAL A 35 2.24 23.99 14.28
N ASN A 36 2.30 25.23 13.76
CA ASN A 36 1.78 25.55 12.43
C ASN A 36 2.62 24.89 11.34
N ASP A 37 3.92 24.73 11.57
CA ASP A 37 4.86 24.08 10.64
C ASP A 37 4.47 22.63 10.32
N ASN A 38 3.62 22.00 11.16
CA ASN A 38 3.10 20.68 10.83
C ASN A 38 2.26 20.68 9.55
N ALA A 39 1.59 21.80 9.23
CA ALA A 39 0.81 21.93 8.00
C ALA A 39 1.70 22.11 6.75
N ASP A 40 2.92 22.64 6.90
CA ASP A 40 3.85 22.92 5.79
C ASP A 40 4.19 21.67 4.97
N THR A 41 4.08 20.48 5.57
CA THR A 41 4.30 19.22 4.86
C THR A 41 3.26 18.94 3.76
N PHE A 42 2.13 19.65 3.79
CA PHE A 42 1.07 19.59 2.79
C PHE A 42 0.83 20.93 2.10
N ASP A 43 1.72 21.91 2.29
CA ASP A 43 1.73 23.16 1.55
C ASP A 43 2.29 22.90 0.14
N MET A 44 1.64 23.41 -0.91
CA MET A 44 2.12 23.27 -2.29
C MET A 44 3.33 24.15 -2.59
N THR A 45 3.52 25.22 -1.81
CA THR A 45 4.65 26.15 -1.87
C THR A 45 5.34 26.27 -0.50
N PRO A 46 5.89 25.18 0.07
CA PRO A 46 6.36 25.17 1.46
C PRO A 46 7.27 26.36 1.79
N PRO A 47 7.29 26.87 3.03
CA PRO A 47 8.23 27.91 3.43
C PRO A 47 9.68 27.39 3.37
N SER A 48 10.65 28.30 3.31
CA SER A 48 12.08 27.92 3.30
C SER A 48 12.57 27.41 4.66
N ASN A 49 11.83 27.66 5.74
CA ASN A 49 12.19 27.30 7.10
C ASN A 49 10.98 26.66 7.80
N VAL A 50 11.23 25.58 8.55
CA VAL A 50 10.33 25.05 9.58
C VAL A 50 11.02 25.41 10.90
N ASP A 51 10.42 26.26 11.73
CA ASP A 51 10.99 26.93 12.89
C ASP A 51 12.07 27.99 12.55
N ASP A 52 12.19 29.00 13.43
CA ASP A 52 12.94 30.25 13.34
C ASP A 52 14.46 30.09 13.08
N ASN A 53 14.99 28.88 12.85
CA ASN A 53 16.40 28.61 12.54
C ASN A 53 16.67 27.28 11.79
N ALA A 54 15.67 26.53 11.33
CA ALA A 54 15.90 25.27 10.59
C ALA A 54 15.34 25.34 9.18
N ASP A 55 16.07 24.79 8.21
CA ASP A 55 15.64 24.74 6.82
C ASP A 55 14.47 23.77 6.68
N SER A 56 13.47 24.15 5.88
CA SER A 56 12.33 23.28 5.56
C SER A 56 12.81 22.05 4.80
N PRO A 57 12.49 20.83 5.27
CA PRO A 57 12.80 19.60 4.55
C PRO A 57 11.92 19.44 3.29
N TYR A 58 10.87 20.26 3.14
CA TYR A 58 9.86 20.17 2.09
C TYR A 58 10.22 21.02 0.86
N LYS A 59 10.68 22.26 1.08
CA LYS A 59 10.94 23.25 0.00
C LYS A 59 11.88 22.74 -1.09
N ALA A 60 12.89 21.97 -0.70
CA ALA A 60 13.87 21.44 -1.65
C ALA A 60 13.32 20.26 -2.49
N VAL A 61 12.19 19.67 -2.07
CA VAL A 61 11.58 18.50 -2.70
C VAL A 61 10.46 18.90 -3.65
N TRP A 62 9.62 19.87 -3.28
CA TRP A 62 8.57 20.42 -4.16
C TRP A 62 8.32 21.91 -3.91
N ASP A 63 7.84 22.57 -4.95
CA ASP A 63 7.41 23.98 -4.95
C ASP A 63 6.54 24.24 -6.18
N ASN A 64 5.21 24.18 -6.05
CA ASN A 64 4.28 24.32 -7.15
C ASN A 64 3.60 25.70 -7.15
N GLY A 65 4.41 26.72 -7.43
CA GLY A 65 3.93 28.11 -7.51
C GLY A 65 3.01 28.39 -8.70
N ASP A 66 3.03 27.56 -9.75
CA ASP A 66 2.12 27.72 -10.89
C ASP A 66 0.68 27.35 -10.50
N LEU A 67 0.49 26.23 -9.78
CA LEU A 67 -0.82 25.82 -9.25
C LEU A 67 -1.34 26.78 -8.20
N ASP A 68 -0.47 27.23 -7.30
CA ASP A 68 -0.78 28.24 -6.28
C ASP A 68 -1.32 29.52 -6.94
N ALA A 69 -0.58 30.09 -7.90
CA ALA A 69 -1.01 31.28 -8.63
C ALA A 69 -2.31 31.08 -9.43
N TRP A 70 -2.55 29.88 -9.96
CA TRP A 70 -3.82 29.57 -10.63
C TRP A 70 -4.98 29.54 -9.63
N LEU A 71 -4.81 28.90 -8.48
CA LEU A 71 -5.82 28.84 -7.41
C LEU A 71 -6.15 30.24 -6.88
N GLU A 72 -5.13 31.06 -6.60
CA GLU A 72 -5.31 32.48 -6.20
C GLU A 72 -6.16 33.22 -7.24
N GLY A 73 -5.86 33.05 -8.53
CA GLY A 73 -6.60 33.67 -9.62
C GLY A 73 -8.04 33.15 -9.78
N PHE A 74 -8.24 31.85 -9.56
CA PHE A 74 -9.51 31.17 -9.74
C PHE A 74 -10.51 31.49 -8.62
N TYR A 75 -10.05 31.44 -7.36
CA TYR A 75 -10.87 31.70 -6.18
C TYR A 75 -10.87 33.17 -5.75
N GLY A 76 -9.84 33.94 -6.14
CA GLY A 76 -9.71 35.35 -5.81
C GLY A 76 -9.26 35.60 -4.36
N ASP A 77 -8.56 34.64 -3.76
CA ASP A 77 -7.91 34.70 -2.45
C ASP A 77 -6.41 34.38 -2.53
N ASN A 78 -5.76 34.21 -1.38
CA ASN A 78 -4.33 33.94 -1.24
C ASN A 78 -4.04 33.01 -0.06
N SER A 79 -4.92 32.02 0.12
CA SER A 79 -4.95 31.14 1.28
C SER A 79 -5.13 29.68 0.88
N GLU A 80 -4.33 29.20 -0.06
CA GLU A 80 -4.48 27.90 -0.72
C GLU A 80 -3.84 26.75 0.07
N GLN A 81 -2.95 27.05 1.02
CA GLN A 81 -2.35 26.07 1.92
C GLN A 81 -3.35 25.52 2.95
N PRO A 82 -3.17 24.29 3.47
CA PRO A 82 -4.05 23.75 4.49
C PRO A 82 -3.88 24.48 5.82
N GLY A 83 -4.93 24.53 6.64
CA GLY A 83 -4.84 25.07 7.98
C GLY A 83 -4.24 24.04 8.96
N SER A 84 -3.40 24.48 9.89
CA SER A 84 -3.03 23.67 11.05
C SER A 84 -4.19 23.55 12.04
N THR A 85 -4.22 22.47 12.83
CA THR A 85 -5.23 22.29 13.87
C THR A 85 -4.75 21.40 15.02
N SER A 86 -5.29 21.63 16.20
CA SER A 86 -5.12 20.77 17.38
C SER A 86 -6.27 19.78 17.57
N ASP A 87 -7.12 19.63 16.56
CA ASP A 87 -8.32 18.80 16.59
C ASP A 87 -8.15 17.51 15.77
N GLY A 88 -6.96 16.89 15.86
CA GLY A 88 -6.67 15.59 15.26
C GLY A 88 -7.33 14.42 15.98
N THR A 89 -6.80 13.22 15.74
CA THR A 89 -7.19 11.99 16.44
C THR A 89 -6.70 11.97 17.90
N PHE A 90 -6.57 10.77 18.47
CA PHE A 90 -5.95 10.51 19.76
C PHE A 90 -4.82 9.50 19.62
N ASP A 91 -3.68 9.78 20.27
CA ASP A 91 -2.53 8.88 20.32
C ASP A 91 -2.83 7.65 21.22
N ALA A 92 -1.90 6.69 21.24
CA ALA A 92 -2.04 5.49 22.07
C ALA A 92 -2.07 5.76 23.59
N SER A 93 -1.72 6.97 24.02
CA SER A 93 -1.78 7.43 25.41
C SER A 93 -3.06 8.23 25.72
N GLY A 94 -3.94 8.44 24.73
CA GLY A 94 -5.18 9.22 24.86
C GLY A 94 -4.97 10.73 24.70
N ASN A 95 -3.81 11.20 24.26
CA ASN A 95 -3.61 12.63 24.00
C ASN A 95 -4.15 13.00 22.62
N LYS A 96 -4.78 14.17 22.54
CA LYS A 96 -5.24 14.77 21.30
C LYS A 96 -4.03 15.09 20.39
N THR A 97 -4.00 14.51 19.20
CA THR A 97 -2.96 14.77 18.19
C THR A 97 -3.23 16.06 17.43
N ARG A 98 -2.24 16.49 16.65
CA ARG A 98 -2.42 17.56 15.67
C ARG A 98 -3.07 17.04 14.40
N GLY A 99 -3.35 17.95 13.48
CA GLY A 99 -3.93 17.63 12.20
C GLY A 99 -3.81 18.80 11.24
N VAL A 100 -4.31 18.59 10.03
CA VAL A 100 -4.56 19.64 9.05
C VAL A 100 -6.05 19.73 8.79
N LYS A 101 -6.49 20.87 8.28
CA LYS A 101 -7.89 21.08 7.92
C LYS A 101 -8.06 21.90 6.66
N LEU A 102 -9.15 21.63 5.97
CA LEU A 102 -9.67 22.44 4.88
C LEU A 102 -10.99 23.05 5.36
N GLY A 103 -11.03 24.37 5.44
CA GLY A 103 -12.23 25.13 5.82
C GLY A 103 -12.67 26.14 4.76
N GLU A 104 -12.00 26.12 3.60
CA GLU A 104 -12.25 27.02 2.46
C GLU A 104 -12.04 26.21 1.17
N ALA A 105 -12.82 26.52 0.14
CA ALA A 105 -12.88 25.73 -1.08
C ALA A 105 -11.62 25.87 -1.93
N SER A 106 -10.79 26.89 -1.69
CA SER A 106 -9.49 27.15 -2.33
C SER A 106 -8.35 26.32 -1.75
N ARG A 107 -8.48 25.84 -0.50
CA ARG A 107 -7.39 25.13 0.18
C ARG A 107 -7.14 23.74 -0.40
N ARG A 108 -5.87 23.36 -0.50
CA ARG A 108 -5.42 22.06 -0.98
C ARG A 108 -4.46 21.41 0.02
N LEU A 109 -4.38 20.09 -0.06
CA LEU A 109 -3.28 19.31 0.49
C LEU A 109 -2.37 18.93 -0.68
N TYR A 110 -1.08 19.19 -0.58
CA TYR A 110 -0.11 18.89 -1.64
C TYR A 110 1.18 18.35 -1.04
N GLN A 111 1.55 17.12 -1.39
CA GLN A 111 2.86 16.58 -1.05
C GLN A 111 3.41 15.72 -2.17
N LYS A 112 4.59 16.06 -2.68
CA LYS A 112 5.32 15.24 -3.65
C LYS A 112 6.16 14.20 -2.92
N VAL A 113 5.92 12.93 -3.21
CA VAL A 113 6.58 11.80 -2.56
C VAL A 113 7.29 10.91 -3.59
N PRO A 114 8.59 10.61 -3.42
CA PRO A 114 9.28 9.69 -4.30
C PRO A 114 8.76 8.26 -4.12
N VAL A 115 8.52 7.57 -5.24
CA VAL A 115 8.08 6.16 -5.28
C VAL A 115 8.89 5.39 -6.33
N THR A 116 8.60 4.11 -6.51
CA THR A 116 9.20 3.30 -7.58
C THR A 116 8.12 2.96 -8.60
N GLN A 117 8.34 3.42 -9.83
CA GLN A 117 7.46 3.14 -10.97
C GLN A 117 7.16 1.65 -11.09
N GLY A 118 5.88 1.32 -11.27
CA GLY A 118 5.36 -0.03 -11.45
C GLY A 118 5.11 -0.80 -10.15
N LEU A 119 5.48 -0.27 -8.97
CA LEU A 119 5.09 -0.87 -7.69
C LEU A 119 3.70 -0.39 -7.27
N GLN A 120 3.02 -1.24 -6.49
CA GLN A 120 1.76 -0.85 -5.87
C GLN A 120 2.02 -0.14 -4.54
N TYR A 121 1.17 0.81 -4.20
CA TYR A 121 1.19 1.58 -2.97
C TYR A 121 -0.20 1.64 -2.37
N THR A 122 -0.28 1.59 -1.04
CA THR A 122 -1.49 1.88 -0.27
C THR A 122 -1.35 3.27 0.33
N PHE A 123 -2.23 4.18 -0.06
CA PHE A 123 -2.44 5.47 0.60
C PHE A 123 -3.58 5.34 1.62
N SER A 124 -3.40 5.89 2.82
CA SER A 124 -4.48 6.05 3.78
C SER A 124 -4.39 7.37 4.53
N VAL A 125 -5.54 7.84 5.00
CA VAL A 125 -5.67 9.04 5.81
C VAL A 125 -6.85 8.87 6.77
N ASP A 126 -6.71 9.36 7.98
CA ASP A 126 -7.83 9.53 8.90
C ASP A 126 -8.51 10.86 8.58
N SER A 127 -9.82 10.85 8.34
CA SER A 127 -10.58 12.07 8.09
C SER A 127 -11.82 12.21 8.97
N ARG A 128 -12.24 13.45 9.22
CA ARG A 128 -13.46 13.79 9.94
C ARG A 128 -14.06 15.08 9.38
N SER A 129 -15.31 15.04 8.97
CA SER A 129 -16.07 16.21 8.54
C SER A 129 -17.00 16.71 9.65
N GLU A 130 -17.13 18.04 9.78
CA GLU A 130 -18.10 18.70 10.67
C GLU A 130 -19.52 18.77 10.08
N ALA A 131 -19.68 18.46 8.79
CA ALA A 131 -20.99 18.47 8.13
C ALA A 131 -21.18 17.32 7.13
N GLU A 132 -22.44 16.88 6.98
CA GLU A 132 -22.82 15.95 5.92
C GLU A 132 -22.54 16.56 4.54
N ASN A 133 -22.18 15.71 3.58
CA ASN A 133 -21.97 16.08 2.17
C ASN A 133 -20.80 17.04 1.92
N VAL A 134 -19.91 17.24 2.90
CA VAL A 134 -18.58 17.82 2.65
C VAL A 134 -17.64 16.69 2.29
N THR A 135 -17.52 16.39 1.01
CA THR A 135 -16.73 15.25 0.51
C THR A 135 -15.28 15.67 0.27
N THR A 136 -14.37 14.72 0.48
CA THR A 136 -12.96 14.91 0.16
C THR A 136 -12.57 14.07 -1.04
N GLU A 137 -11.79 14.64 -1.94
CA GLU A 137 -11.14 13.94 -3.03
C GLU A 137 -9.63 13.93 -2.78
N PHE A 138 -9.01 12.75 -2.81
CA PHE A 138 -7.56 12.65 -2.96
C PHE A 138 -7.21 12.04 -4.31
N PHE A 139 -6.23 12.64 -4.97
CA PHE A 139 -5.65 12.21 -6.22
C PHE A 139 -4.19 11.87 -5.97
N MET A 140 -3.79 10.70 -6.43
CA MET A 140 -2.40 10.25 -6.50
C MET A 140 -1.94 10.59 -7.91
N LEU A 141 -1.35 11.77 -8.10
CA LEU A 141 -0.99 12.27 -9.43
C LEU A 141 0.40 11.80 -9.83
N ASN A 142 0.56 11.37 -11.08
CA ASN A 142 1.85 10.99 -11.67
C ASN A 142 2.62 12.17 -12.28
N GLU A 143 2.03 13.37 -12.23
CA GLU A 143 2.64 14.63 -12.66
C GLU A 143 2.28 15.76 -11.70
N GLU A 144 3.06 16.85 -11.74
CA GLU A 144 2.72 18.09 -11.05
C GLU A 144 1.82 18.92 -11.98
N ILE A 145 0.57 19.13 -11.57
CA ILE A 145 -0.41 19.90 -12.33
C ILE A 145 -0.15 21.40 -12.19
N LEU A 146 -0.46 22.17 -13.24
CA LEU A 146 -0.36 23.64 -13.24
C LEU A 146 -1.69 24.32 -12.87
N ASP A 147 -2.79 23.59 -13.02
CA ASP A 147 -4.17 24.03 -12.79
C ASP A 147 -5.07 22.80 -12.59
N GLU A 148 -6.35 23.02 -12.26
CA GLU A 148 -7.34 21.94 -12.13
C GLU A 148 -8.26 21.79 -13.35
N ASP A 149 -8.01 22.48 -14.47
CA ASP A 149 -8.94 22.50 -15.61
C ASP A 149 -9.11 21.11 -16.25
N GLU A 150 -8.04 20.31 -16.26
CA GLU A 150 -8.03 18.94 -16.79
C GLU A 150 -8.04 17.85 -15.69
N LEU A 151 -8.18 18.23 -14.42
CA LEU A 151 -8.15 17.29 -13.30
C LEU A 151 -9.47 16.49 -13.22
N ALA A 152 -9.40 15.24 -13.66
CA ALA A 152 -10.50 14.27 -13.59
C ALA A 152 -10.06 12.99 -12.87
N HIS A 153 -10.96 12.35 -12.11
CA HIS A 153 -10.65 11.17 -11.30
C HIS A 153 -10.15 9.95 -12.10
N ASP A 154 -10.47 9.89 -13.39
CA ASP A 154 -10.06 8.86 -14.35
C ASP A 154 -9.13 9.42 -15.44
N GLY A 155 -8.57 10.61 -15.21
CA GLY A 155 -7.59 11.25 -16.08
C GLY A 155 -6.28 10.47 -16.15
N ALA A 156 -5.54 10.64 -17.24
CA ALA A 156 -4.27 9.97 -17.45
C ALA A 156 -3.19 10.34 -16.42
N MET A 157 -3.34 11.51 -15.79
CA MET A 157 -2.48 12.02 -14.73
C MET A 157 -2.72 11.38 -13.36
N VAL A 158 -3.79 10.58 -13.20
CA VAL A 158 -4.24 10.05 -11.91
C VAL A 158 -3.94 8.55 -11.82
N ASP A 159 -2.96 8.17 -11.01
CA ASP A 159 -2.68 6.76 -10.72
C ASP A 159 -3.71 6.17 -9.75
N GLY A 160 -4.28 7.02 -8.91
CA GLY A 160 -5.13 6.63 -7.81
C GLY A 160 -6.09 7.72 -7.38
N TYR A 161 -7.34 7.35 -7.07
CA TYR A 161 -8.36 8.28 -6.64
C TYR A 161 -9.11 7.75 -5.40
N LEU A 162 -9.21 8.59 -4.37
CA LEU A 162 -10.00 8.36 -3.16
C LEU A 162 -11.14 9.38 -3.10
N HIS A 163 -12.37 8.91 -3.00
CA HIS A 163 -13.52 9.76 -2.73
C HIS A 163 -14.09 9.42 -1.35
N ILE A 164 -13.95 10.35 -0.40
CA ILE A 164 -14.42 10.18 0.97
C ILE A 164 -15.79 10.84 1.11
N THR A 165 -16.79 10.04 1.49
CA THR A 165 -18.19 10.49 1.66
C THR A 165 -18.79 10.12 3.01
N ASN A 166 -18.03 9.43 3.86
CA ASN A 166 -18.52 8.73 5.04
C ASN A 166 -17.72 9.06 6.31
N ASP A 167 -17.23 10.29 6.42
CA ASP A 167 -16.41 10.79 7.53
C ASP A 167 -17.10 11.88 8.36
N TYR A 168 -18.37 12.19 8.08
CA TYR A 168 -19.15 13.08 8.93
C TYR A 168 -19.41 12.45 10.30
N ASN A 169 -19.14 13.23 11.35
CA ASN A 169 -19.52 12.89 12.71
C ASN A 169 -20.22 14.09 13.38
N SER A 170 -21.40 13.86 13.96
CA SER A 170 -22.17 14.91 14.63
C SER A 170 -21.55 15.39 15.94
N SER A 171 -20.49 14.71 16.41
CA SER A 171 -19.78 15.01 17.64
C SER A 171 -18.28 14.92 17.42
N LYS A 172 -17.52 15.71 18.17
CA LYS A 172 -16.07 15.57 18.26
C LYS A 172 -15.72 14.34 19.09
N GLY A 173 -14.61 13.68 18.75
CA GLY A 173 -14.08 12.56 19.50
C GLY A 173 -13.47 12.96 20.84
N ASP A 174 -13.21 11.96 21.66
CA ASP A 174 -12.53 12.06 22.95
C ASP A 174 -11.48 10.94 23.09
N GLU A 175 -10.75 10.94 24.21
CA GLU A 175 -9.71 9.95 24.54
C GLU A 175 -10.18 8.48 24.47
N THR A 176 -11.49 8.24 24.53
CA THR A 176 -12.10 6.90 24.45
C THR A 176 -12.89 6.65 23.16
N THR A 177 -13.18 7.69 22.39
CA THR A 177 -14.06 7.66 21.22
C THR A 177 -13.38 8.33 20.04
N ASN A 178 -12.82 7.51 19.14
CA ASN A 178 -12.34 8.02 17.85
C ASN A 178 -13.53 8.32 16.93
N THR A 179 -13.55 9.54 16.37
CA THR A 179 -14.57 10.01 15.43
C THR A 179 -14.03 10.21 14.03
N PHE A 180 -12.73 10.01 13.83
CA PHE A 180 -12.11 9.96 12.51
C PHE A 180 -12.36 8.60 11.87
N THR A 181 -12.53 8.62 10.55
CA THR A 181 -12.66 7.44 9.71
C THR A 181 -11.36 7.26 8.93
N ASN A 182 -10.76 6.08 9.05
CA ASN A 182 -9.62 5.72 8.21
C ASN A 182 -10.12 5.35 6.81
N ASN A 183 -9.65 6.10 5.81
CA ASN A 183 -9.96 5.88 4.40
C ASN A 183 -8.68 5.50 3.66
N SER A 184 -8.77 4.57 2.72
CA SER A 184 -7.58 4.07 2.01
C SER A 184 -7.86 3.65 0.57
N ILE A 185 -6.81 3.67 -0.25
CA ILE A 185 -6.81 3.18 -1.62
C ILE A 185 -5.50 2.45 -1.87
N THR A 186 -5.53 1.49 -2.79
CA THR A 186 -4.31 0.95 -3.40
C THR A 186 -4.24 1.34 -4.87
N PHE A 187 -3.07 1.78 -5.33
CA PHE A 187 -2.79 2.17 -6.71
C PHE A 187 -1.44 1.65 -7.17
N THR A 188 -1.17 1.69 -8.48
CA THR A 188 0.15 1.38 -9.05
C THR A 188 0.79 2.67 -9.51
N ALA A 189 1.98 2.99 -9.02
CA ALA A 189 2.70 4.19 -9.45
C ALA A 189 3.08 4.05 -10.94
N SER A 190 2.70 5.00 -11.77
CA SER A 190 3.07 5.03 -13.19
C SER A 190 4.31 5.89 -13.49
N ASP A 191 4.82 6.63 -12.49
CA ASP A 191 6.09 7.35 -12.54
C ASP A 191 6.97 7.09 -11.28
N ASP A 192 8.12 7.75 -11.17
CA ASP A 192 9.07 7.67 -10.05
C ASP A 192 8.74 8.60 -8.86
N PHE A 193 7.63 9.33 -8.94
CA PHE A 193 7.02 10.05 -7.84
C PHE A 193 5.50 9.96 -7.92
N VAL A 194 4.85 10.37 -6.83
CA VAL A 194 3.43 10.64 -6.78
C VAL A 194 3.21 11.97 -6.06
N VAL A 195 2.27 12.78 -6.52
CA VAL A 195 1.76 13.92 -5.75
C VAL A 195 0.50 13.47 -5.03
N ILE A 196 0.53 13.52 -3.70
CA ILE A 196 -0.66 13.40 -2.86
C ILE A 196 -1.36 14.75 -2.93
N TYR A 197 -2.45 14.81 -3.70
CA TYR A 197 -3.22 16.02 -3.91
C TYR A 197 -4.62 15.86 -3.34
N GLY A 198 -5.01 16.69 -2.37
CA GLY A 198 -6.29 16.60 -1.67
C GLY A 198 -7.10 17.90 -1.76
N ARG A 199 -8.42 17.78 -1.98
CA ARG A 199 -9.35 18.92 -1.97
C ARG A 199 -10.71 18.55 -1.37
N ALA A 200 -11.37 19.55 -0.78
CA ALA A 200 -12.74 19.43 -0.28
C ALA A 200 -13.53 20.68 -0.70
N LEU A 201 -14.14 20.65 -1.89
CA LEU A 201 -14.73 21.85 -2.51
C LEU A 201 -15.96 22.40 -1.78
N GLN A 202 -16.64 21.56 -0.99
CA GLN A 202 -17.76 21.98 -0.15
C GLN A 202 -17.30 22.46 1.23
N ALA A 203 -16.00 22.43 1.51
CA ALA A 203 -15.48 23.01 2.73
C ALA A 203 -15.39 24.52 2.57
N VAL A 204 -16.22 25.29 3.27
CA VAL A 204 -16.41 26.73 2.96
C VAL A 204 -16.44 27.63 4.20
N ASP A 205 -16.58 27.05 5.39
CA ASP A 205 -16.54 27.76 6.66
C ASP A 205 -16.32 26.79 7.83
N SER A 206 -16.33 27.31 9.06
CA SER A 206 -16.15 26.51 10.29
C SER A 206 -17.27 25.50 10.59
N SER A 207 -18.44 25.60 9.95
CA SER A 207 -19.53 24.61 10.04
C SER A 207 -19.43 23.56 8.94
N ASN A 208 -18.65 23.83 7.90
CA ASN A 208 -18.38 22.95 6.78
C ASN A 208 -16.86 22.81 6.62
N GLU A 209 -16.15 22.34 7.65
CA GLU A 209 -14.71 22.07 7.55
C GLU A 209 -14.42 20.58 7.71
N VAL A 210 -13.31 20.13 7.12
CA VAL A 210 -12.84 18.74 7.18
C VAL A 210 -11.45 18.71 7.77
N PHE A 211 -11.22 17.76 8.65
CA PHE A 211 -9.98 17.51 9.38
C PHE A 211 -9.33 16.24 8.88
N TYR A 212 -8.00 16.23 8.83
CA TYR A 212 -7.21 15.09 8.42
C TYR A 212 -6.02 14.88 9.35
N ASP A 213 -5.68 13.61 9.54
CA ASP A 213 -4.58 13.15 10.38
C ASP A 213 -4.06 11.79 9.88
N ASN A 214 -2.93 11.33 10.39
CA ASN A 214 -2.34 10.01 10.13
C ASN A 214 -2.26 9.64 8.64
N PHE A 215 -1.67 10.53 7.84
CA PHE A 215 -1.39 10.26 6.44
C PHE A 215 -0.31 9.20 6.31
N VAL A 216 -0.61 8.16 5.54
CA VAL A 216 0.30 7.05 5.30
C VAL A 216 0.34 6.73 3.81
N LEU A 217 1.54 6.61 3.28
CA LEU A 217 1.80 6.04 1.96
C LEU A 217 2.87 4.98 2.12
N VAL A 218 2.52 3.74 1.81
CA VAL A 218 3.41 2.60 1.95
C VAL A 218 3.32 1.74 0.70
N GLU A 219 4.43 1.16 0.25
CA GLU A 219 4.39 0.15 -0.81
C GLU A 219 3.35 -0.92 -0.42
N ALA A 220 2.38 -1.23 -1.25
CA ALA A 220 1.41 -2.24 -0.89
C ALA A 220 2.20 -3.53 -0.72
N ASN A 221 2.18 -4.12 0.48
CA ASN A 221 2.66 -5.48 0.63
C ASN A 221 1.88 -6.27 -0.41
N THR A 222 2.56 -6.77 -1.45
CA THR A 222 1.92 -7.75 -2.32
C THR A 222 1.43 -8.79 -1.35
N ALA A 223 0.10 -8.93 -1.22
CA ALA A 223 -0.45 -10.06 -0.53
C ALA A 223 0.17 -11.23 -1.29
N SER A 224 1.21 -11.81 -0.70
CA SER A 224 1.74 -13.07 -1.16
C SER A 224 0.52 -13.94 -1.03
N ILE A 225 -0.15 -14.24 -2.14
CA ILE A 225 -1.17 -15.28 -2.23
C ILE A 225 -0.50 -16.42 -1.49
N GLU A 226 -0.95 -16.73 -0.25
CA GLU A 226 -0.22 -17.56 0.73
C GLU A 226 0.66 -18.51 -0.06
N GLU A 227 1.97 -18.24 -0.08
CA GLU A 227 2.86 -18.84 -1.07
C GLU A 227 2.64 -20.34 -1.00
N ALA A 228 1.90 -20.88 -1.99
CA ALA A 228 1.53 -22.28 -1.97
C ALA A 228 2.86 -23.02 -1.94
N THR A 229 3.12 -23.72 -0.85
CA THR A 229 4.40 -24.38 -0.67
C THR A 229 4.26 -25.81 -1.12
N ALA A 230 5.38 -26.48 -1.40
CA ALA A 230 5.35 -27.92 -1.58
C ALA A 230 4.72 -28.66 -0.38
N SER A 231 4.61 -28.05 0.81
CA SER A 231 3.98 -28.64 2.00
C SER A 231 2.45 -28.74 1.91
N ASP A 232 1.82 -27.99 1.00
CA ASP A 232 0.37 -28.00 0.80
C ASP A 232 -0.12 -29.18 -0.04
N PHE A 233 0.82 -29.92 -0.63
CA PHE A 233 0.60 -31.16 -1.34
C PHE A 233 1.27 -32.32 -0.60
N SER A 234 0.54 -33.42 -0.43
CA SER A 234 1.09 -34.69 0.06
C SER A 234 0.77 -35.82 -0.91
N ILE A 235 1.70 -36.77 -1.02
CA ILE A 235 1.52 -37.97 -1.83
C ILE A 235 1.66 -39.20 -0.92
N TYR A 236 0.75 -40.16 -1.04
CA TYR A 236 0.77 -41.37 -0.21
C TYR A 236 0.06 -42.57 -0.85
N PRO A 237 0.46 -43.80 -0.54
CA PRO A 237 1.66 -44.14 0.22
C PRO A 237 2.94 -43.79 -0.57
N ASN A 238 4.04 -43.60 0.15
CA ASN A 238 5.37 -43.45 -0.44
C ASN A 238 6.38 -44.09 0.51
N PRO A 239 6.93 -45.28 0.21
CA PRO A 239 6.86 -45.98 -1.08
C PRO A 239 5.47 -46.48 -1.50
N ALA A 240 5.19 -46.51 -2.80
CA ALA A 240 3.93 -46.96 -3.41
C ALA A 240 4.13 -48.26 -4.20
N ASN A 241 3.09 -49.11 -4.25
CA ASN A 241 3.06 -50.29 -5.13
C ASN A 241 2.27 -49.95 -6.40
N ASP A 242 0.94 -50.08 -6.33
CA ASP A 242 0.07 -49.95 -7.50
C ASP A 242 -0.69 -48.61 -7.56
N ILE A 243 -0.80 -47.90 -6.44
CA ILE A 243 -1.65 -46.69 -6.33
C ILE A 243 -0.91 -45.58 -5.59
N LEU A 244 -1.00 -44.37 -6.13
CA LEU A 244 -0.58 -43.13 -5.47
C LEU A 244 -1.78 -42.20 -5.27
N ASN A 245 -1.99 -41.76 -4.04
CA ASN A 245 -2.94 -40.71 -3.71
C ASN A 245 -2.22 -39.36 -3.66
N ILE A 246 -2.88 -38.32 -4.14
CA ILE A 246 -2.44 -36.93 -4.04
C ILE A 246 -3.50 -36.15 -3.28
N LYS A 247 -3.09 -35.51 -2.19
CA LYS A 247 -3.94 -34.65 -1.38
C LYS A 247 -3.41 -33.23 -1.42
N SER A 248 -4.30 -32.30 -1.76
CA SER A 248 -4.12 -30.86 -1.66
C SER A 248 -4.91 -30.34 -0.47
N LYS A 249 -4.44 -29.26 0.19
CA LYS A 249 -5.21 -28.59 1.25
C LYS A 249 -6.34 -27.75 0.65
N ASN A 250 -6.00 -26.67 -0.06
CA ASN A 250 -6.93 -25.63 -0.50
C ASN A 250 -6.79 -25.29 -2.00
N LEU A 251 -6.04 -26.09 -2.77
CA LEU A 251 -5.74 -25.79 -4.18
C LEU A 251 -6.30 -26.87 -5.11
N GLU A 252 -6.97 -26.43 -6.17
CA GLU A 252 -7.40 -27.31 -7.24
C GLU A 252 -6.20 -27.69 -8.13
N ILE A 253 -6.01 -29.00 -8.31
CA ILE A 253 -4.95 -29.55 -9.14
C ILE A 253 -5.45 -29.53 -10.59
N SER A 254 -4.71 -28.89 -11.49
CA SER A 254 -5.05 -28.85 -12.91
C SER A 254 -4.42 -30.03 -13.67
N SER A 255 -3.17 -30.40 -13.33
CA SER A 255 -2.49 -31.52 -13.97
C SER A 255 -1.50 -32.22 -13.06
N VAL A 256 -1.22 -33.49 -13.39
CA VAL A 256 -0.18 -34.28 -12.73
C VAL A 256 0.63 -35.02 -13.79
N SER A 257 1.96 -35.04 -13.61
CA SER A 257 2.88 -35.80 -14.44
C SER A 257 3.90 -36.52 -13.57
N ILE A 258 4.37 -37.69 -13.99
CA ILE A 258 5.43 -38.44 -13.31
C ILE A 258 6.62 -38.59 -14.26
N TYR A 259 7.81 -38.28 -13.78
CA TYR A 259 9.06 -38.33 -14.54
C TYR A 259 10.08 -39.25 -13.86
N SER A 260 10.86 -39.97 -14.65
CA SER A 260 12.03 -40.71 -14.16
C SER A 260 13.17 -39.75 -13.76
N LEU A 261 14.21 -40.27 -13.09
CA LEU A 261 15.42 -39.49 -12.77
C LEU A 261 16.12 -38.90 -14.01
N LEU A 262 15.90 -39.49 -15.19
CA LEU A 262 16.46 -39.01 -16.46
C LEU A 262 15.52 -38.03 -17.19
N GLY A 263 14.41 -37.61 -16.55
CA GLY A 263 13.44 -36.67 -17.12
C GLY A 263 12.45 -37.30 -18.11
N GLN A 264 12.46 -38.62 -18.28
CA GLN A 264 11.48 -39.30 -19.14
C GLN A 264 10.10 -39.29 -18.47
N SER A 265 9.08 -38.77 -19.17
CA SER A 265 7.69 -38.84 -18.72
C SER A 265 7.19 -40.28 -18.79
N VAL A 266 6.68 -40.79 -17.66
CA VAL A 266 6.11 -42.14 -17.52
C VAL A 266 4.60 -42.11 -17.23
N TYR A 267 4.07 -40.95 -16.85
CA TYR A 267 2.65 -40.69 -16.68
C TYR A 267 2.36 -39.21 -16.92
N GLN A 268 1.22 -38.90 -17.54
CA GLN A 268 0.74 -37.53 -17.72
C GLN A 268 -0.79 -37.49 -17.74
N ASN A 269 -1.36 -36.58 -16.95
CA ASN A 269 -2.77 -36.24 -16.98
C ASN A 269 -2.92 -34.72 -16.89
N ASN A 270 -3.40 -34.11 -17.97
CA ASN A 270 -3.48 -32.65 -18.12
C ASN A 270 -4.83 -32.06 -17.65
N GLN A 271 -5.77 -32.90 -17.21
CA GLN A 271 -7.07 -32.50 -16.67
C GLN A 271 -7.41 -33.40 -15.47
N PHE A 272 -6.62 -33.25 -14.41
CA PHE A 272 -6.69 -34.13 -13.26
C PHE A 272 -7.81 -33.71 -12.31
N SER A 273 -8.96 -34.38 -12.39
CA SER A 273 -10.11 -34.15 -11.49
C SER A 273 -10.22 -35.16 -10.34
N GLY A 274 -9.24 -36.05 -10.19
CA GLY A 274 -9.21 -37.10 -9.18
C GLY A 274 -8.24 -36.82 -8.03
N SER A 275 -8.04 -37.82 -7.18
CA SER A 275 -7.00 -37.82 -6.14
C SER A 275 -6.11 -39.07 -6.21
N ILE A 276 -6.31 -39.93 -7.21
CA ILE A 276 -5.71 -41.26 -7.31
C ILE A 276 -5.03 -41.41 -8.67
N ILE A 277 -3.82 -41.96 -8.67
CA ILE A 277 -3.05 -42.34 -9.85
C ILE A 277 -2.72 -43.82 -9.76
N ASP A 278 -3.00 -44.54 -10.85
CA ASP A 278 -2.61 -45.93 -11.05
C ASP A 278 -1.15 -46.00 -11.51
N LEU A 279 -0.33 -46.75 -10.78
CA LEU A 279 1.09 -46.98 -11.02
C LEU A 279 1.39 -48.39 -11.52
N SER A 280 0.39 -49.26 -11.74
CA SER A 280 0.58 -50.68 -12.09
C SER A 280 1.43 -50.94 -13.34
N GLY A 281 1.53 -49.95 -14.25
CA GLY A 281 2.38 -49.99 -15.44
C GLY A 281 3.78 -49.40 -15.28
N ILE A 282 4.14 -48.90 -14.09
CA ILE A 282 5.39 -48.18 -13.84
C ILE A 282 6.40 -49.09 -13.15
N ASN A 283 7.60 -49.21 -13.72
CA ASN A 283 8.67 -50.04 -13.16
C ASN A 283 9.12 -49.54 -11.78
N LYS A 284 9.59 -50.47 -10.94
CA LYS A 284 10.17 -50.16 -9.62
C LYS A 284 11.33 -49.17 -9.75
N GLY A 285 11.36 -48.13 -8.92
CA GLY A 285 12.36 -47.08 -9.02
C GLY A 285 12.00 -45.77 -8.33
N VAL A 286 12.84 -44.76 -8.52
CA VAL A 286 12.65 -43.40 -7.98
C VAL A 286 12.18 -42.47 -9.10
N TYR A 287 11.16 -41.67 -8.79
CA TYR A 287 10.50 -40.76 -9.72
C TYR A 287 10.25 -39.39 -9.09
N PHE A 288 9.92 -38.41 -9.93
CA PHE A 288 9.40 -37.10 -9.53
C PHE A 288 7.96 -36.93 -10.02
N VAL A 289 7.06 -36.61 -9.10
CA VAL A 289 5.67 -36.24 -9.38
C VAL A 289 5.62 -34.73 -9.49
N LYS A 290 5.30 -34.22 -10.68
CA LYS A 290 5.03 -32.81 -10.98
C LYS A 290 3.53 -32.57 -10.89
N ILE A 291 3.11 -31.61 -10.06
CA ILE A 291 1.71 -31.23 -9.85
C ILE A 291 1.57 -29.78 -10.29
N GLU A 292 0.66 -29.48 -11.20
CA GLU A 292 0.27 -28.10 -11.52
C GLU A 292 -1.01 -27.76 -10.78
N ALA A 293 -1.05 -26.64 -10.08
CA ALA A 293 -2.23 -26.15 -9.38
C ALA A 293 -2.22 -24.62 -9.35
N SER A 294 -3.35 -23.99 -9.69
CA SER A 294 -3.49 -22.51 -9.69
C SER A 294 -2.35 -21.77 -10.43
N GLY A 295 -1.92 -22.32 -11.58
CA GLY A 295 -0.83 -21.74 -12.39
C GLY A 295 0.59 -21.96 -11.86
N ARG A 296 0.77 -22.77 -10.80
CA ARG A 296 2.08 -23.06 -10.19
C ARG A 296 2.43 -24.54 -10.27
N THR A 297 3.73 -24.80 -10.35
CA THR A 297 4.31 -26.15 -10.40
C THR A 297 4.89 -26.59 -9.04
N PHE A 298 4.52 -27.78 -8.58
CA PHE A 298 5.06 -28.45 -7.40
C PHE A 298 5.71 -29.77 -7.78
N SER A 299 6.74 -30.19 -7.03
CA SER A 299 7.43 -31.47 -7.26
C SER A 299 7.58 -32.29 -5.97
N LYS A 300 7.29 -33.59 -6.05
CA LYS A 300 7.45 -34.55 -4.95
C LYS A 300 8.24 -35.78 -5.41
N LYS A 301 9.14 -36.28 -4.57
CA LYS A 301 9.84 -37.54 -4.81
C LYS A 301 8.89 -38.72 -4.52
N LEU A 302 8.81 -39.65 -5.45
CA LEU A 302 8.07 -40.92 -5.34
C LEU A 302 9.03 -42.11 -5.41
N VAL A 303 8.79 -43.13 -4.59
CA VAL A 303 9.47 -44.43 -4.66
C VAL A 303 8.43 -45.50 -4.99
N VAL A 304 8.59 -46.20 -6.11
CA VAL A 304 7.71 -47.29 -6.57
C VAL A 304 8.38 -48.64 -6.29
N GLN A 305 7.64 -49.60 -5.72
CA GLN A 305 8.13 -50.88 -5.21
C GLN A 305 7.62 -52.13 -5.92
#